data_AF-A0AAJ2A8L6-F1
#
_entry.id   AF-A0AAJ2A8L6-F1
#
_cell.length_a   1.000
_cell.length_b   1.000
_cell.length_c   1.000
_cell.angle_alpha   90.00
_cell.angle_beta   90.00
_cell.angle_gamma   90.00
#
_symmetry.space_group_name_H-M   'P 1'
#
loop_
_entity.id
_entity.type
_entity.pdbx_description
1 polymer ?
#
loop_
_entity_poly.entity_id
_entity_poly.type
_entity_poly.pdbx_seq_one_letter_code
_entity_poly.pdbx_strand_id
1 'polypeptide(L)'
;MNTSSFIAALAAALTPRAGFVPRGLMFVRAEGAMPEVKALVETLQKAFHDFKAEHTKQLEIVKAGLPASDIAAKVTKIDAHVEELQKAIDDANIKIAATQMNAGGKQLRDAQYTEAFNAHVKRGDVNAALNKGADEQGGYLTPVEWDRTITDKLVPISPMRQICRVQSVSKAGFSKLFNMGGTASGWVGETEERKQTGTAQFKSLTFGSGEIYANPAATQQILDDSEIDLQTWFADEVQAEFAKQEGRAFLDGDGENKPCGILQYVKGGVAEKKHPFGEIGIVGSGTAGAISSDAIIDL
;
A
#
# COMPACT_ATOMS: atom_id res chain seq x y z
N MET A 1 -30.87 34.29 -9.12
CA MET A 1 -31.23 32.94 -8.63
C MET A 1 -30.71 32.83 -7.21
N ASN A 2 -31.57 33.13 -6.24
CA ASN A 2 -31.30 32.99 -4.81
C ASN A 2 -31.78 31.61 -4.36
N THR A 3 -30.91 30.83 -3.73
CA THR A 3 -31.32 29.78 -2.77
C THR A 3 -30.20 29.60 -1.75
N SER A 4 -30.36 30.31 -0.63
CA SER A 4 -29.75 30.02 0.66
C SER A 4 -30.35 28.75 1.28
N SER A 5 -29.70 28.29 2.34
CA SER A 5 -30.23 27.49 3.47
C SER A 5 -30.54 26.01 3.24
N PHE A 6 -29.59 25.13 3.60
CA PHE A 6 -29.86 23.83 4.25
C PHE A 6 -28.65 23.41 5.10
N ILE A 7 -28.40 24.13 6.19
CA ILE A 7 -27.60 23.65 7.33
C ILE A 7 -28.43 23.97 8.58
N ALA A 8 -29.12 22.95 9.12
CA ALA A 8 -29.60 22.84 10.50
C ALA A 8 -30.86 21.94 10.54
N ALA A 9 -30.70 20.66 10.88
CA ALA A 9 -31.74 19.86 11.56
C ALA A 9 -31.25 18.42 11.80
N LEU A 10 -30.32 18.22 12.74
CA LEU A 10 -30.16 16.89 13.36
C LEU A 10 -29.56 17.01 14.77
N ALA A 11 -30.25 17.72 15.65
CA ALA A 11 -29.88 17.80 17.05
C ALA A 11 -31.11 18.12 17.93
N ALA A 12 -32.08 17.20 18.02
CA ALA A 12 -33.11 17.22 19.07
C ALA A 12 -34.05 16.00 18.97
N ALA A 13 -33.57 14.79 19.26
CA ALA A 13 -34.45 13.66 19.55
C ALA A 13 -33.68 12.49 20.19
N LEU A 14 -33.35 12.58 21.48
CA LEU A 14 -33.33 11.43 22.42
C LEU A 14 -32.86 11.90 23.81
N THR A 15 -33.75 12.54 24.56
CA THR A 15 -33.61 12.62 26.03
C THR A 15 -34.78 11.86 26.64
N PRO A 16 -34.57 10.68 27.23
CA PRO A 16 -35.64 9.99 27.91
C PRO A 16 -36.05 10.79 29.15
N ARG A 17 -37.32 11.19 29.14
CA ARG A 17 -38.08 11.79 30.23
C ARG A 17 -37.89 10.94 31.49
N ALA A 18 -37.26 11.49 32.53
CA ALA A 18 -37.11 10.83 33.83
C ALA A 18 -38.51 10.56 34.41
N GLY A 19 -38.96 9.31 34.28
CA GLY A 19 -40.18 8.81 34.90
C GLY A 19 -39.99 8.64 36.39
N PHE A 20 -41.00 9.09 37.14
CA PHE A 20 -41.14 9.01 38.59
C PHE A 20 -40.77 7.61 39.15
N VAL A 21 -39.75 7.52 40.01
CA VAL A 21 -39.44 6.30 40.76
C VAL A 21 -40.22 6.35 42.08
N PRO A 22 -41.23 5.50 42.30
CA PRO A 22 -41.94 5.47 43.58
C PRO A 22 -40.97 5.02 44.67
N ARG A 23 -40.81 5.85 45.71
CA ARG A 23 -40.10 5.49 46.94
C ARG A 23 -41.07 4.73 47.84
N GLY A 24 -41.09 3.40 47.74
CA GLY A 24 -41.86 2.54 48.64
C GLY A 24 -42.09 1.13 48.10
N LEU A 25 -42.20 0.15 49.00
CA LEU A 25 -42.61 -1.24 48.71
C LEU A 25 -44.05 -1.24 48.19
N MET A 26 -44.22 -1.24 46.86
CA MET A 26 -45.54 -1.11 46.24
C MET A 26 -46.35 -2.41 46.21
N PHE A 27 -45.73 -3.59 46.37
CA PHE A 27 -46.45 -4.88 46.46
C PHE A 27 -45.64 -5.95 47.19
N VAL A 28 -46.24 -6.60 48.20
CA VAL A 28 -45.79 -7.89 48.73
C VAL A 28 -46.66 -8.97 48.09
N ARG A 29 -46.14 -9.68 47.08
CA ARG A 29 -46.77 -10.93 46.63
C ARG A 29 -46.17 -12.06 47.45
N ALA A 30 -46.99 -12.68 48.29
CA ALA A 30 -46.65 -13.87 49.05
C ALA A 30 -46.66 -15.10 48.13
N GLU A 31 -45.72 -15.18 47.18
CA GLU A 31 -45.28 -16.44 46.56
C GLU A 31 -44.18 -16.14 45.53
N GLY A 32 -42.95 -16.59 45.83
CA GLY A 32 -41.87 -16.70 44.84
C GLY A 32 -40.71 -15.71 44.98
N ALA A 33 -39.53 -16.27 45.23
CA ALA A 33 -38.18 -15.68 45.18
C ALA A 33 -37.78 -14.73 46.33
N MET A 34 -37.31 -15.34 47.43
CA MET A 34 -36.18 -14.97 48.32
C MET A 34 -36.39 -15.65 49.69
N PRO A 35 -35.89 -16.88 49.92
CA PRO A 35 -36.11 -17.60 51.18
C PRO A 35 -35.57 -16.85 52.41
N GLU A 36 -34.54 -16.01 52.23
CA GLU A 36 -33.98 -15.15 53.28
C GLU A 36 -34.96 -14.05 53.73
N VAL A 37 -35.75 -13.46 52.83
CA VAL A 37 -36.70 -12.40 53.17
C VAL A 37 -37.92 -12.98 53.91
N LYS A 38 -38.36 -14.19 53.53
CA LYS A 38 -39.42 -14.89 54.26
C LYS A 38 -38.98 -15.26 55.68
N ALA A 39 -37.76 -15.77 55.83
CA ALA A 39 -37.18 -16.03 57.15
C ALA A 39 -37.11 -14.74 57.98
N LEU A 40 -36.62 -13.63 57.41
CA LEU A 40 -36.48 -12.35 58.12
C LEU A 40 -37.84 -11.77 58.56
N VAL A 41 -38.88 -11.88 57.73
CA VAL A 41 -40.25 -11.47 58.08
C VAL A 41 -40.84 -12.36 59.18
N GLU A 42 -40.59 -13.67 59.15
CA GLU A 42 -41.03 -14.59 60.22
C GLU A 42 -40.30 -14.31 61.55
N THR A 43 -39.01 -13.99 61.52
CA THR A 43 -38.26 -13.58 62.73
C THR A 43 -38.77 -12.25 63.27
N LEU A 44 -39.10 -11.29 62.39
CA LEU A 44 -39.65 -9.98 62.77
C LEU A 44 -41.07 -10.12 63.35
N GLN A 45 -41.89 -11.01 62.80
CA GLN A 45 -43.22 -11.31 63.34
C GLN A 45 -43.14 -11.97 64.73
N LYS A 46 -42.18 -12.89 64.95
CA LYS A 46 -41.93 -13.47 66.29
C LYS A 46 -41.46 -12.40 67.27
N ALA A 47 -40.45 -11.61 66.91
CA ALA A 47 -39.94 -10.54 67.76
C ALA A 47 -41.03 -9.52 68.14
N PHE A 48 -41.95 -9.20 67.22
CA PHE A 48 -43.07 -8.30 67.49
C PHE A 48 -44.15 -8.94 68.37
N HIS A 49 -44.40 -10.24 68.26
CA HIS A 49 -45.31 -10.97 69.14
C HIS A 49 -44.77 -11.05 70.57
N ASP A 50 -43.48 -11.34 70.71
CA ASP A 50 -42.79 -11.38 72.00
C ASP A 50 -42.73 -9.99 72.64
N PHE A 51 -42.51 -8.94 71.84
CA PHE A 51 -42.60 -7.55 72.28
C PHE A 51 -43.99 -7.20 72.83
N LYS A 52 -45.08 -7.55 72.14
CA LYS A 52 -46.45 -7.32 72.63
C LYS A 52 -46.75 -8.08 73.92
N ALA A 53 -46.29 -9.33 74.02
CA ALA A 53 -46.49 -10.14 75.22
C ALA A 53 -45.79 -9.52 76.43
N GLU A 54 -44.56 -9.05 76.28
CA GLU A 54 -43.82 -8.34 77.33
C GLU A 54 -44.41 -6.96 77.64
N HIS A 55 -44.88 -6.21 76.64
CA HIS A 55 -45.55 -4.91 76.87
C HIS A 55 -46.87 -5.04 77.62
N THR A 56 -47.64 -6.10 77.35
CA THR A 56 -48.91 -6.36 78.05
C THR A 56 -48.65 -6.71 79.51
N LYS A 57 -47.60 -7.50 79.80
CA LYS A 57 -47.13 -7.77 81.16
C LYS A 57 -46.61 -6.50 81.85
N GLN A 58 -45.92 -5.62 81.14
CA GLN A 58 -45.46 -4.34 81.68
C GLN A 58 -46.59 -3.38 82.01
N LEU A 59 -47.67 -3.34 81.22
CA LEU A 59 -48.87 -2.56 81.53
C LEU A 59 -49.55 -3.03 82.83
N GLU A 60 -49.47 -4.34 83.14
CA GLU A 60 -49.93 -4.89 84.42
C GLU A 60 -48.97 -4.58 85.58
N ILE A 61 -47.66 -4.63 85.35
CA ILE A 61 -46.63 -4.30 86.36
C ILE A 61 -46.60 -2.79 86.68
N VAL A 62 -46.84 -1.92 85.70
CA VAL A 62 -46.96 -0.46 85.88
C VAL A 62 -48.24 -0.10 86.65
N LYS A 63 -49.33 -0.88 86.51
CA LYS A 63 -50.53 -0.75 87.35
C LYS A 63 -50.33 -1.24 88.78
N ALA A 64 -49.31 -2.07 89.05
CA ALA A 64 -48.99 -2.62 90.38
C ALA A 64 -47.91 -1.84 91.16
N GLY A 65 -47.30 -0.79 90.58
CA GLY A 65 -46.54 0.25 91.29
C GLY A 65 -45.35 -0.20 92.14
N LEU A 66 -44.19 -0.50 91.52
CA LEU A 66 -42.84 -0.53 92.15
C LEU A 66 -41.71 -0.26 91.10
N PRO A 67 -40.48 0.15 91.51
CA PRO A 67 -39.70 1.20 90.83
C PRO A 67 -38.67 0.78 89.76
N ALA A 68 -38.30 1.77 88.96
CA ALA A 68 -37.54 1.72 87.72
C ALA A 68 -36.02 1.48 87.87
N SER A 69 -35.59 0.23 87.88
CA SER A 69 -34.18 -0.13 87.60
C SER A 69 -34.04 -1.17 86.49
N ASP A 70 -35.01 -2.08 86.33
CA ASP A 70 -35.02 -3.06 85.23
C ASP A 70 -35.49 -2.50 83.88
N ILE A 71 -36.05 -1.28 83.86
CA ILE A 71 -36.57 -0.65 82.63
C ILE A 71 -35.40 -0.11 81.78
N ALA A 72 -34.41 0.54 82.39
CA ALA A 72 -33.29 1.14 81.66
C ALA A 72 -32.42 0.07 80.97
N ALA A 73 -32.07 -1.03 81.67
CA ALA A 73 -31.26 -2.11 81.11
C ALA A 73 -31.97 -2.91 80.01
N LYS A 74 -33.30 -2.91 80.00
CA LYS A 74 -34.11 -3.58 78.97
C LYS A 74 -34.39 -2.67 77.78
N VAL A 75 -34.59 -1.37 78.00
CA VAL A 75 -34.66 -0.37 76.92
C VAL A 75 -33.35 -0.33 76.13
N THR A 76 -32.20 -0.37 76.79
CA THR A 76 -30.89 -0.46 76.08
C THR A 76 -30.73 -1.74 75.26
N LYS A 77 -31.34 -2.86 75.68
CA LYS A 77 -31.35 -4.10 74.88
C LYS A 77 -32.29 -4.01 73.69
N ILE A 78 -33.43 -3.34 73.85
CA ILE A 78 -34.37 -3.07 72.76
C ILE A 78 -33.71 -2.16 71.72
N ASP A 79 -33.04 -1.10 72.15
CA ASP A 79 -32.31 -0.19 71.25
C ASP A 79 -31.21 -0.94 70.48
N ALA A 80 -30.46 -1.82 71.13
CA ALA A 80 -29.46 -2.67 70.48
C ALA A 80 -30.08 -3.64 69.45
N HIS A 81 -31.24 -4.23 69.75
CA HIS A 81 -31.95 -5.09 68.80
C HIS A 81 -32.56 -4.30 67.63
N VAL A 82 -33.01 -3.06 67.87
CA VAL A 82 -33.48 -2.18 66.80
C VAL A 82 -32.33 -1.76 65.89
N GLU A 83 -31.15 -1.47 66.43
CA GLU A 83 -29.94 -1.20 65.63
C GLU A 83 -29.50 -2.41 64.81
N GLU A 84 -29.55 -3.61 65.39
CA GLU A 84 -29.20 -4.86 64.68
C GLU A 84 -30.19 -5.15 63.54
N LEU A 85 -31.49 -4.96 63.79
CA LEU A 85 -32.53 -5.06 62.76
C LEU A 85 -32.36 -3.98 61.68
N GLN A 86 -31.99 -2.76 62.05
CA GLN A 86 -31.72 -1.68 61.10
C GLN A 86 -30.52 -2.02 60.20
N LYS A 87 -29.42 -2.52 60.78
CA LYS A 87 -28.24 -2.99 60.02
C LYS A 87 -28.58 -4.17 59.11
N ALA A 88 -29.37 -5.13 59.58
CA ALA A 88 -29.80 -6.26 58.76
C ALA A 88 -30.69 -5.81 57.59
N ILE A 89 -31.56 -4.82 57.80
CA ILE A 89 -32.36 -4.20 56.75
C ILE A 89 -31.49 -3.42 55.77
N ASP A 90 -30.49 -2.68 56.25
CA ASP A 90 -29.58 -1.92 55.38
C ASP A 90 -28.68 -2.85 54.55
N ASP A 91 -28.14 -3.92 55.13
CA ASP A 91 -27.40 -4.95 54.41
C ASP A 91 -28.28 -5.70 53.40
N ALA A 92 -29.53 -6.00 53.78
CA ALA A 92 -30.50 -6.57 52.86
C ALA A 92 -30.83 -5.59 51.73
N ASN A 93 -30.97 -4.29 52.01
CA ASN A 93 -31.18 -3.26 51.00
C ASN A 93 -29.95 -3.09 50.10
N ILE A 94 -28.73 -3.18 50.62
CA ILE A 94 -27.49 -3.16 49.82
C ILE A 94 -27.42 -4.40 48.92
N LYS A 95 -27.76 -5.59 49.43
CA LYS A 95 -27.82 -6.82 48.64
C LYS A 95 -28.94 -6.78 47.60
N ILE A 96 -30.11 -6.27 47.95
CA ILE A 96 -31.24 -6.06 47.02
C ILE A 96 -30.89 -4.99 45.99
N ALA A 97 -30.18 -3.92 46.35
CA ALA A 97 -29.71 -2.91 45.39
C ALA A 97 -28.60 -3.46 44.49
N ALA A 98 -27.65 -4.23 45.02
CA ALA A 98 -26.62 -4.89 44.23
C ALA A 98 -27.22 -5.93 43.27
N THR A 99 -28.21 -6.69 43.73
CA THR A 99 -28.94 -7.63 42.87
C THR A 99 -29.85 -6.89 41.90
N GLN A 100 -30.54 -5.81 42.26
CA GLN A 100 -31.37 -5.02 41.33
C GLN A 100 -30.54 -4.28 40.28
N MET A 101 -29.34 -3.80 40.63
CA MET A 101 -28.37 -3.25 39.67
C MET A 101 -27.85 -4.34 38.71
N ASN A 102 -27.92 -5.62 39.09
CA ASN A 102 -27.55 -6.76 38.26
C ASN A 102 -28.73 -7.62 37.80
N ALA A 103 -29.97 -7.22 38.10
CA ALA A 103 -31.23 -7.90 37.78
C ALA A 103 -32.15 -7.03 36.92
N GLY A 104 -31.55 -6.10 36.16
CA GLY A 104 -32.10 -5.72 34.88
C GLY A 104 -31.87 -6.87 33.91
N GLY A 105 -32.86 -7.75 33.76
CA GLY A 105 -32.84 -8.89 32.84
C GLY A 105 -32.62 -8.50 31.38
N LYS A 106 -31.36 -8.30 31.00
CA LYS A 106 -30.87 -8.63 29.67
C LYS A 106 -30.08 -9.91 29.82
N GLN A 107 -30.70 -11.03 29.40
CA GLN A 107 -29.97 -12.22 28.99
C GLN A 107 -28.78 -11.74 28.14
N LEU A 108 -27.56 -12.05 28.59
CA LEU A 108 -26.35 -11.79 27.81
C LEU A 108 -26.55 -12.50 26.48
N ARG A 109 -26.72 -11.72 25.41
CA ARG A 109 -27.05 -12.21 24.06
C ARG A 109 -26.05 -13.27 23.57
N ASP A 110 -24.83 -13.23 24.09
CA ASP A 110 -23.83 -14.31 24.03
C ASP A 110 -23.00 -14.31 25.32
N ALA A 111 -23.17 -15.35 26.15
CA ALA A 111 -22.39 -15.53 27.37
C ALA A 111 -20.90 -15.69 27.05
N GLN A 112 -20.56 -16.43 25.99
CA GLN A 112 -19.19 -16.65 25.53
C GLN A 112 -18.52 -15.37 25.02
N TYR A 113 -19.26 -14.52 24.29
CA TYR A 113 -18.75 -13.25 23.79
C TYR A 113 -18.47 -12.25 24.92
N THR A 114 -19.33 -12.22 25.93
CA THR A 114 -19.17 -11.30 27.06
C THR A 114 -18.06 -11.74 28.00
N GLU A 115 -17.83 -13.05 28.13
CA GLU A 115 -16.69 -13.60 28.85
C GLU A 115 -15.37 -13.32 28.12
N ALA A 116 -15.34 -13.51 26.79
CA ALA A 116 -14.19 -13.16 25.95
C ALA A 116 -13.89 -11.65 25.95
N PHE A 117 -14.91 -10.79 25.92
CA PHE A 117 -14.76 -9.34 26.00
C PHE A 117 -14.24 -8.88 27.37
N ASN A 118 -14.77 -9.46 28.46
CA ASN A 118 -14.27 -9.17 29.80
C ASN A 118 -12.84 -9.69 30.01
N ALA A 119 -12.47 -10.82 29.39
CA ALA A 119 -11.09 -11.31 29.38
C ALA A 119 -10.17 -10.39 28.59
N HIS A 120 -10.62 -9.88 27.43
CA HIS A 120 -9.88 -8.94 26.59
C HIS A 120 -9.60 -7.61 27.32
N VAL A 121 -10.63 -7.03 27.97
CA VAL A 121 -10.50 -5.78 28.74
C VAL A 121 -9.67 -5.96 30.01
N LYS A 122 -9.71 -7.13 30.65
CA LYS A 122 -8.98 -7.39 31.91
C LYS A 122 -7.54 -7.90 31.74
N ARG A 123 -7.23 -8.63 30.65
CA ARG A 123 -5.90 -9.22 30.42
C ARG A 123 -5.08 -8.56 29.32
N GLY A 124 -5.70 -7.79 28.43
CA GLY A 124 -4.98 -7.25 27.26
C GLY A 124 -4.42 -8.33 26.32
N ASP A 125 -4.82 -9.59 26.49
CA ASP A 125 -4.49 -10.67 25.55
C ASP A 125 -5.36 -10.50 24.31
N VAL A 126 -4.76 -9.92 23.28
CA VAL A 126 -5.27 -10.06 21.92
C VAL A 126 -5.04 -11.53 21.57
N ASN A 127 -6.08 -12.37 21.71
CA ASN A 127 -6.11 -13.66 21.01
C ASN A 127 -6.25 -13.38 19.51
N ALA A 128 -5.15 -12.94 18.90
CA ALA A 128 -5.00 -12.78 17.46
C ALA A 128 -4.82 -14.18 16.84
N ALA A 129 -5.88 -14.99 16.90
CA ALA A 129 -5.91 -16.29 16.22
C ALA A 129 -5.98 -16.11 14.68
N LEU A 130 -6.41 -14.93 14.20
CA LEU A 130 -6.18 -14.48 12.83
C LEU A 130 -4.91 -13.62 12.81
N ASN A 131 -3.85 -14.11 12.15
CA ASN A 131 -2.58 -13.44 11.98
C ASN A 131 -2.16 -13.46 10.50
N LYS A 132 -1.74 -12.30 9.98
CA LYS A 132 -1.23 -12.12 8.61
C LYS A 132 0.00 -12.98 8.29
N GLY A 133 0.80 -13.35 9.28
CA GLY A 133 2.04 -14.10 9.10
C GLY A 133 1.88 -15.59 8.79
N ALA A 134 0.67 -16.15 8.91
CA ALA A 134 0.38 -17.54 8.57
C ALA A 134 -0.81 -17.62 7.61
N ASP A 135 -0.63 -18.33 6.49
CA ASP A 135 -1.57 -18.36 5.37
C ASP A 135 -3.00 -18.75 5.79
N GLU A 136 -3.13 -19.84 6.57
CA GLU A 136 -4.40 -20.38 7.06
C GLU A 136 -5.12 -19.45 8.07
N GLN A 137 -4.38 -18.54 8.70
CA GLN A 137 -4.88 -17.64 9.76
C GLN A 137 -5.16 -16.23 9.24
N GLY A 138 -5.50 -16.08 7.96
CA GLY A 138 -5.86 -14.79 7.36
C GLY A 138 -4.76 -14.15 6.51
N GLY A 139 -3.62 -14.83 6.31
CA GLY A 139 -2.60 -14.44 5.33
C GLY A 139 -3.15 -14.39 3.90
N TYR A 140 -4.02 -15.34 3.51
CA TYR A 140 -4.71 -15.32 2.20
C TYR A 140 -5.59 -14.08 1.97
N LEU A 141 -6.03 -13.43 3.04
CA LEU A 141 -6.88 -12.24 2.96
C LEU A 141 -6.06 -10.96 2.76
N THR A 142 -4.73 -11.02 2.85
CA THR A 142 -3.84 -9.86 2.70
C THR A 142 -2.67 -10.20 1.76
N PRO A 143 -2.91 -10.23 0.44
CA PRO A 143 -1.84 -10.46 -0.53
C PRO A 143 -0.75 -9.39 -0.40
N VAL A 144 0.49 -9.78 -0.70
CA VAL A 144 1.60 -8.86 -0.79
C VAL A 144 1.49 -8.13 -2.13
N GLU A 145 1.30 -6.81 -2.08
CA GLU A 145 1.36 -5.97 -3.27
C GLU A 145 2.77 -6.03 -3.87
N TRP A 146 2.84 -6.15 -5.20
CA TRP A 146 4.08 -6.16 -5.96
C TRP A 146 4.01 -5.13 -7.09
N ASP A 147 5.18 -4.63 -7.50
CA ASP A 147 5.29 -3.57 -8.51
C ASP A 147 5.04 -4.12 -9.92
N ARG A 148 4.08 -3.53 -10.64
CA ARG A 148 3.69 -3.93 -12.01
C ARG A 148 4.49 -3.20 -13.09
N THR A 149 5.53 -2.46 -12.72
CA THR A 149 6.44 -1.81 -13.66
C THR A 149 7.72 -2.63 -13.86
N ILE A 150 8.21 -2.67 -15.09
CA ILE A 150 9.51 -3.26 -15.41
C ILE A 150 10.54 -2.13 -15.42
N THR A 151 11.56 -2.23 -14.57
CA THR A 151 12.68 -1.28 -14.58
C THR A 151 13.82 -1.84 -15.42
N ASP A 152 14.11 -1.18 -16.54
CA ASP A 152 15.16 -1.63 -17.45
C ASP A 152 16.55 -1.11 -17.04
N LYS A 153 17.58 -1.86 -17.45
CA LYS A 153 18.96 -1.42 -17.32
C LYS A 153 19.26 -0.38 -18.39
N LEU A 154 19.82 0.76 -17.99
CA LEU A 154 20.30 1.76 -18.95
C LEU A 154 21.37 1.17 -19.87
N VAL A 155 21.07 1.13 -21.17
CA VAL A 155 21.98 0.69 -22.23
C VAL A 155 22.55 1.93 -22.94
N PRO A 156 23.88 2.05 -23.09
CA PRO A 156 24.46 3.13 -23.87
C PRO A 156 24.15 2.93 -25.36
N ILE A 157 23.46 3.90 -25.96
CA ILE A 157 23.16 3.91 -27.40
C ILE A 157 24.08 4.92 -28.09
N SER A 158 24.63 4.54 -29.24
CA SER A 158 25.50 5.41 -30.04
C SER A 158 24.69 6.53 -30.72
N PRO A 159 25.08 7.81 -30.59
CA PRO A 159 24.40 8.94 -31.23
C PRO A 159 24.76 9.08 -32.73
N MET A 160 25.41 8.09 -33.34
CA MET A 160 25.95 8.16 -34.71
C MET A 160 24.90 8.60 -35.76
N ARG A 161 23.62 8.21 -35.61
CA ARG A 161 22.56 8.62 -36.55
C ARG A 161 22.22 10.11 -36.47
N GLN A 162 22.44 10.77 -35.33
CA GLN A 162 22.20 12.20 -35.17
C GLN A 162 23.27 13.07 -35.83
N ILE A 163 24.52 12.58 -35.88
CA ILE A 163 25.64 13.30 -36.50
C ILE A 163 25.76 13.04 -38.01
N CYS A 164 25.17 11.93 -38.48
CA CYS A 164 25.20 11.53 -39.88
C CYS A 164 23.99 12.04 -40.67
N ARG A 165 24.15 12.18 -41.99
CA ARG A 165 23.04 12.48 -42.91
C ARG A 165 22.25 11.21 -43.21
N VAL A 166 21.03 11.11 -42.69
CA VAL A 166 20.09 10.03 -43.02
C VAL A 166 19.42 10.32 -44.37
N GLN A 167 19.41 9.34 -45.28
CA GLN A 167 18.71 9.42 -46.56
C GLN A 167 17.71 8.27 -46.67
N SER A 168 16.46 8.58 -47.00
CA SER A 168 15.45 7.57 -47.30
C SER A 168 15.69 7.03 -48.72
N VAL A 169 15.71 5.71 -48.85
CA VAL A 169 15.96 5.01 -50.11
C VAL A 169 14.89 3.94 -50.28
N SER A 170 14.29 3.87 -51.47
CA SER A 170 13.20 2.91 -51.76
C SER A 170 13.65 1.76 -52.67
N LYS A 171 14.95 1.67 -52.98
CA LYS A 171 15.56 0.64 -53.83
C LYS A 171 16.62 -0.12 -53.03
N ALA A 172 17.05 -1.28 -53.55
CA ALA A 172 18.03 -2.19 -52.92
C ALA A 172 19.44 -1.60 -52.67
N GLY A 173 19.68 -0.33 -53.02
CA GLY A 173 20.95 0.31 -52.79
C GLY A 173 20.92 1.80 -53.13
N PHE A 174 21.94 2.48 -52.65
CA PHE A 174 22.19 3.90 -52.93
C PHE A 174 23.58 4.04 -53.53
N SER A 175 23.71 4.77 -54.63
CA SER A 175 25.01 5.07 -55.21
C SER A 175 25.22 6.58 -55.29
N LYS A 176 26.33 7.04 -54.74
CA LYS A 176 26.73 8.45 -54.77
C LYS A 176 27.84 8.63 -55.80
N LEU A 177 27.68 9.63 -56.65
CA LEU A 177 28.70 10.01 -57.63
C LEU A 177 29.67 11.02 -57.02
N PHE A 178 30.96 10.82 -57.28
CA PHE A 178 32.05 11.68 -56.87
C PHE A 178 32.79 12.18 -58.10
N ASN A 179 33.08 13.48 -58.12
CA ASN A 179 33.91 14.11 -59.15
C ASN A 179 35.38 14.00 -58.73
N MET A 180 36.18 13.32 -59.54
CA MET A 180 37.63 13.17 -59.33
C MET A 180 38.42 14.37 -59.87
N GLY A 181 37.75 15.37 -60.46
CA GLY A 181 38.38 16.48 -61.14
C GLY A 181 38.96 16.05 -62.48
N GLY A 182 39.94 16.82 -62.98
CA GLY A 182 40.59 16.56 -64.27
C GLY A 182 40.13 17.48 -65.41
N THR A 183 39.19 18.39 -65.17
CA THR A 183 38.90 19.47 -66.13
C THR A 183 40.12 20.36 -66.24
N ALA A 184 40.77 20.31 -67.41
CA ALA A 184 41.95 21.11 -67.65
C ALA A 184 41.58 22.43 -68.33
N SER A 185 42.37 23.46 -68.06
CA SER A 185 42.34 24.73 -68.77
C SER A 185 43.72 25.03 -69.33
N GLY A 186 43.78 25.69 -70.48
CA GLY A 186 45.04 26.10 -71.10
C GLY A 186 44.94 27.52 -71.66
N TRP A 187 46.07 28.22 -71.66
CA TRP A 187 46.24 29.47 -72.39
C TRP A 187 46.59 29.16 -73.84
N VAL A 188 46.07 29.93 -74.79
CA VAL A 188 46.30 29.73 -76.23
C VAL A 188 46.73 31.06 -76.85
N GLY A 189 47.75 31.02 -77.71
CA GLY A 189 48.26 32.19 -78.44
C GLY A 189 47.32 32.67 -79.56
N GLU A 190 47.54 33.90 -80.07
CA GLU A 190 46.64 34.58 -81.02
C GLU A 190 46.37 33.78 -82.31
N THR A 191 47.37 33.04 -82.81
CA THR A 191 47.28 32.26 -84.05
C THR A 191 47.26 30.75 -83.84
N GLU A 192 47.20 30.28 -82.58
CA GLU A 192 47.23 28.84 -82.29
C GLU A 192 45.83 28.21 -82.24
N GLU A 193 45.75 26.95 -82.67
CA GLU A 193 44.51 26.18 -82.63
C GLU A 193 44.16 25.77 -81.18
N ARG A 194 42.93 26.04 -80.76
CA ARG A 194 42.42 25.64 -79.45
C ARG A 194 42.17 24.13 -79.41
N LYS A 195 43.09 23.37 -78.81
CA LYS A 195 42.92 21.93 -78.56
C LYS A 195 41.88 21.67 -77.48
N GLN A 196 41.19 20.54 -77.57
CA GLN A 196 40.29 20.08 -76.51
C GLN A 196 41.08 19.84 -75.22
N THR A 197 40.58 20.40 -74.12
CA THR A 197 41.16 20.18 -72.79
C THR A 197 40.60 18.91 -72.16
N GLY A 198 41.30 18.37 -71.16
CA GLY A 198 40.85 17.21 -70.40
C GLY A 198 39.48 17.46 -69.75
N THR A 199 38.66 16.41 -69.66
CA THR A 199 37.33 16.43 -69.04
C THR A 199 37.36 15.80 -67.65
N ALA A 200 36.39 16.17 -66.81
CA ALA A 200 36.24 15.61 -65.47
C ALA A 200 35.95 14.11 -65.52
N GLN A 201 36.56 13.36 -64.59
CA GLN A 201 36.27 11.94 -64.38
C GLN A 201 35.35 11.76 -63.17
N PHE A 202 34.38 10.86 -63.28
CA PHE A 202 33.47 10.53 -62.18
C PHE A 202 33.68 9.09 -61.71
N LYS A 203 33.57 8.89 -60.41
CA LYS A 203 33.55 7.55 -59.78
C LYS A 203 32.33 7.43 -58.89
N SER A 204 31.72 6.25 -58.85
CA SER A 204 30.57 5.98 -58.00
C SER A 204 30.99 5.20 -56.75
N LEU A 205 30.32 5.47 -55.64
CA LEU A 205 30.38 4.67 -54.42
C LEU A 205 28.99 4.12 -54.14
N THR A 206 28.90 2.79 -54.09
CA THR A 206 27.64 2.10 -53.84
C THR A 206 27.57 1.61 -52.41
N PHE A 207 26.44 1.89 -51.77
CA PHE A 207 26.05 1.43 -50.45
C PHE A 207 25.02 0.31 -50.61
N GLY A 208 25.37 -0.88 -50.13
CA GLY A 208 24.43 -2.00 -50.03
C GLY A 208 23.56 -1.87 -48.79
N SER A 209 22.31 -2.34 -48.87
CA SER A 209 21.41 -2.45 -47.73
C SER A 209 21.63 -3.77 -46.98
N GLY A 210 21.57 -3.73 -45.66
CA GLY A 210 21.41 -4.91 -44.81
C GLY A 210 20.05 -4.86 -44.11
N GLU A 211 19.50 -6.02 -43.78
CA GLU A 211 18.25 -6.13 -43.02
C GLU A 211 18.56 -6.58 -41.59
N ILE A 212 17.97 -5.89 -40.62
CA ILE A 212 18.03 -6.26 -39.21
C ILE A 212 16.67 -6.80 -38.78
N TYR A 213 16.68 -7.86 -37.98
CA TYR A 213 15.49 -8.59 -37.58
C TYR A 213 15.59 -9.05 -36.11
N ALA A 214 14.45 -9.03 -35.43
CA ALA A 214 14.26 -9.61 -34.09
C ALA A 214 12.87 -10.27 -34.04
N ASN A 215 12.79 -11.43 -33.41
CA ASN A 215 11.54 -12.18 -33.23
C ASN A 215 11.47 -12.74 -31.81
N PRO A 216 11.10 -11.91 -30.83
CA PRO A 216 10.73 -12.40 -29.51
C PRO A 216 9.39 -13.13 -29.62
N ALA A 217 9.32 -14.36 -29.13
CA ALA A 217 8.11 -15.16 -29.11
C ALA A 217 7.54 -15.22 -27.68
N ALA A 218 6.23 -14.99 -27.55
CA ALA A 218 5.46 -15.18 -26.33
C ALA A 218 4.25 -16.08 -26.60
N THR A 219 3.83 -16.86 -25.61
CA THR A 219 2.61 -17.67 -25.72
C THR A 219 1.37 -16.79 -25.51
N GLN A 220 0.20 -17.22 -26.01
CA GLN A 220 -1.01 -16.41 -25.82
C GLN A 220 -1.43 -16.33 -24.35
N GLN A 221 -1.29 -17.45 -23.61
CA GLN A 221 -1.63 -17.50 -22.19
C GLN A 221 -0.85 -16.48 -21.35
N ILE A 222 0.44 -16.28 -21.63
CA ILE A 222 1.21 -15.27 -20.88
C ILE A 222 0.79 -13.84 -21.25
N LEU A 223 0.34 -13.60 -22.48
CA LEU A 223 -0.13 -12.27 -22.88
C LEU A 223 -1.50 -11.95 -22.25
N ASP A 224 -2.37 -12.95 -22.15
CA ASP A 224 -3.72 -12.80 -21.57
C ASP A 224 -3.68 -12.68 -20.04
N ASP A 225 -2.80 -13.44 -19.37
CA ASP A 225 -2.72 -13.51 -17.90
C ASP A 225 -1.71 -12.51 -17.30
N SER A 226 -0.89 -11.85 -18.11
CA SER A 226 0.11 -10.92 -17.61
C SER A 226 -0.54 -9.66 -17.03
N GLU A 227 -0.17 -9.35 -15.79
CA GLU A 227 -0.54 -8.09 -15.13
C GLU A 227 0.20 -6.86 -15.67
N ILE A 228 1.22 -7.09 -16.51
CA ILE A 228 2.06 -6.09 -17.17
C ILE A 228 1.79 -6.15 -18.68
N ASP A 229 1.77 -5.00 -19.35
CA ASP A 229 1.71 -4.93 -20.81
C ASP A 229 3.04 -5.41 -21.44
N LEU A 230 3.13 -6.72 -21.68
CA LEU A 230 4.29 -7.34 -22.32
C LEU A 230 4.42 -6.95 -23.78
N GLN A 231 3.34 -6.59 -24.47
CA GLN A 231 3.40 -6.24 -25.89
C GLN A 231 4.16 -4.92 -26.09
N THR A 232 3.85 -3.91 -25.29
CA THR A 232 4.57 -2.63 -25.33
C THR A 232 6.02 -2.82 -24.87
N TRP A 233 6.25 -3.58 -23.81
CA TRP A 233 7.61 -3.88 -23.33
C TRP A 233 8.47 -4.59 -24.39
N PHE A 234 7.94 -5.61 -25.08
CA PHE A 234 8.67 -6.27 -26.16
C PHE A 234 8.97 -5.33 -27.32
N ALA A 235 8.06 -4.42 -27.66
CA ALA A 235 8.31 -3.44 -28.72
C ALA A 235 9.47 -2.49 -28.38
N ASP A 236 9.51 -2.01 -27.13
CA ASP A 236 10.58 -1.14 -26.63
C ASP A 236 11.93 -1.87 -26.58
N GLU A 237 11.95 -3.12 -26.13
CA GLU A 237 13.16 -3.95 -26.10
C GLU A 237 13.71 -4.23 -27.51
N VAL A 238 12.84 -4.55 -28.47
CA VAL A 238 13.24 -4.73 -29.87
C VAL A 238 13.78 -3.43 -30.45
N GLN A 239 13.14 -2.29 -30.16
CA GLN A 239 13.63 -0.99 -30.58
C GLN A 239 15.03 -0.68 -30.02
N ALA A 240 15.26 -0.97 -28.73
CA ALA A 240 16.54 -0.77 -28.08
C ALA A 240 17.65 -1.66 -28.68
N GLU A 241 17.36 -2.94 -28.93
CA GLU A 241 18.33 -3.85 -29.56
C GLU A 241 18.63 -3.47 -31.01
N PHE A 242 17.64 -3.02 -31.79
CA PHE A 242 17.91 -2.47 -33.14
C PHE A 242 18.80 -1.24 -33.09
N ALA A 243 18.52 -0.29 -32.19
CA ALA A 243 19.35 0.91 -32.03
C ALA A 243 20.81 0.56 -31.68
N LYS A 244 21.01 -0.45 -30.82
CA LYS A 244 22.33 -0.93 -30.39
C LYS A 244 23.09 -1.63 -31.51
N GLN A 245 22.46 -2.58 -32.21
CA GLN A 245 23.08 -3.31 -33.31
C GLN A 245 23.41 -2.39 -34.49
N GLU A 246 22.49 -1.51 -34.86
CA GLU A 246 22.72 -0.54 -35.92
C GLU A 246 23.86 0.43 -35.55
N GLY A 247 23.87 0.92 -34.30
CA GLY A 247 24.94 1.78 -33.79
C GLY A 247 26.31 1.11 -33.84
N ARG A 248 26.41 -0.18 -33.51
CA ARG A 248 27.65 -0.96 -33.65
C ARG A 248 28.06 -1.12 -35.11
N ALA A 249 27.11 -1.46 -35.97
CA ALA A 249 27.38 -1.70 -37.38
C ALA A 249 27.85 -0.43 -38.12
N PHE A 250 27.41 0.75 -37.70
CA PHE A 250 27.93 2.02 -38.23
C PHE A 250 29.39 2.32 -37.88
N LEU A 251 29.89 1.79 -36.76
CA LEU A 251 31.31 1.92 -36.41
C LEU A 251 32.15 0.82 -37.06
N ASP A 252 31.77 -0.44 -36.87
CA ASP A 252 32.62 -1.61 -37.14
C ASP A 252 31.92 -2.71 -37.95
N GLY A 253 30.92 -2.37 -38.75
CA GLY A 253 30.31 -3.32 -39.67
C GLY A 253 31.25 -3.70 -40.82
N ASP A 254 31.36 -4.98 -41.16
CA ASP A 254 32.24 -5.51 -42.21
C ASP A 254 31.71 -5.32 -43.65
N GLY A 255 30.44 -4.93 -43.81
CA GLY A 255 29.83 -4.74 -45.13
C GLY A 255 29.20 -6.00 -45.76
N GLU A 256 29.22 -7.16 -45.09
CA GLU A 256 28.60 -8.40 -45.58
C GLU A 256 27.21 -8.60 -44.95
N ASN A 257 26.15 -8.39 -45.74
CA ASN A 257 24.74 -8.38 -45.31
C ASN A 257 24.42 -7.39 -44.17
N LYS A 258 25.36 -6.50 -43.85
CA LYS A 258 25.26 -5.42 -42.86
C LYS A 258 25.99 -4.18 -43.38
N PRO A 259 25.73 -2.96 -42.85
CA PRO A 259 26.42 -1.77 -43.32
C PRO A 259 27.92 -1.88 -43.08
N CYS A 260 28.70 -1.20 -43.91
CA CYS A 260 30.15 -1.08 -43.71
C CYS A 260 30.40 0.11 -42.77
N GLY A 261 31.04 -0.15 -41.63
CA GLY A 261 31.30 0.84 -40.60
C GLY A 261 32.46 1.77 -40.96
N ILE A 262 32.49 2.95 -40.34
CA ILE A 262 33.52 3.96 -40.62
C ILE A 262 34.95 3.45 -40.39
N LEU A 263 35.14 2.57 -39.39
CA LEU A 263 36.45 2.02 -39.05
C LEU A 263 36.98 1.07 -40.12
N GLN A 264 36.14 0.54 -41.00
CA GLN A 264 36.57 -0.34 -42.09
C GLN A 264 37.08 0.42 -43.32
N TYR A 265 36.84 1.73 -43.39
CA TYR A 265 37.35 2.61 -44.45
C TYR A 265 38.72 3.21 -44.14
N VAL A 266 39.26 2.98 -42.95
CA VAL A 266 40.62 3.43 -42.57
C VAL A 266 41.68 2.58 -43.26
N LYS A 267 42.90 3.10 -43.33
CA LYS A 267 44.07 2.38 -43.83
C LYS A 267 44.25 1.04 -43.12
N GLY A 268 44.30 -0.07 -43.88
CA GLY A 268 44.38 -1.44 -43.35
C GLY A 268 43.02 -2.09 -43.01
N GLY A 269 41.91 -1.37 -43.18
CA GLY A 269 40.56 -1.92 -43.05
C GLY A 269 40.11 -2.70 -44.29
N VAL A 270 39.05 -3.51 -44.14
CA VAL A 270 38.55 -4.38 -45.22
C VAL A 270 38.06 -3.58 -46.43
N ALA A 271 37.64 -2.33 -46.24
CA ALA A 271 37.07 -1.47 -47.27
C ALA A 271 37.94 -0.24 -47.62
N GLU A 272 39.25 -0.26 -47.34
CA GLU A 272 40.15 0.91 -47.50
C GLU A 272 40.09 1.53 -48.92
N LYS A 273 39.99 0.70 -49.98
CA LYS A 273 39.97 1.15 -51.39
C LYS A 273 38.57 1.33 -51.96
N LYS A 274 37.53 1.11 -51.16
CA LYS A 274 36.14 1.17 -51.64
C LYS A 274 35.72 2.62 -51.91
N HIS A 275 36.28 3.56 -51.17
CA HIS A 275 36.00 4.99 -51.36
C HIS A 275 36.79 5.57 -52.55
N PRO A 276 36.15 6.31 -53.47
CA PRO A 276 36.81 6.81 -54.69
C PRO A 276 38.04 7.70 -54.48
N PHE A 277 38.09 8.43 -53.36
CA PHE A 277 39.21 9.30 -52.99
C PHE A 277 40.32 8.60 -52.20
N GLY A 278 40.21 7.28 -51.98
CA GLY A 278 41.14 6.51 -51.16
C GLY A 278 40.68 6.35 -49.71
N GLU A 279 41.55 5.73 -48.92
CA GLU A 279 41.35 5.38 -47.52
C GLU A 279 41.29 6.60 -46.59
N ILE A 280 40.64 6.43 -45.44
CA ILE A 280 40.68 7.42 -44.36
C ILE A 280 42.06 7.34 -43.69
N GLY A 281 42.75 8.48 -43.65
CA GLY A 281 44.06 8.60 -43.02
C GLY A 281 44.00 8.32 -41.52
N ILE A 282 45.07 7.74 -40.99
CA ILE A 282 45.24 7.48 -39.57
C ILE A 282 46.50 8.20 -39.07
N VAL A 283 46.42 8.80 -37.90
CA VAL A 283 47.57 9.37 -37.19
C VAL A 283 47.87 8.44 -36.01
N GLY A 284 49.09 7.91 -35.96
CA GLY A 284 49.51 7.02 -34.88
C GLY A 284 49.87 7.80 -33.62
N SER A 285 49.52 7.29 -32.44
CA SER A 285 49.77 7.96 -31.15
C SER A 285 51.25 8.01 -30.73
N GLY A 286 52.17 7.47 -31.54
CA GLY A 286 53.62 7.44 -31.28
C GLY A 286 54.07 6.44 -30.20
N THR A 287 53.22 6.09 -29.22
CA THR A 287 53.51 5.13 -28.14
C THR A 287 52.38 4.09 -28.02
N ALA A 288 52.74 2.80 -27.90
CA ALA A 288 51.76 1.74 -27.70
C ALA A 288 51.05 1.86 -26.35
N GLY A 289 49.71 1.90 -26.36
CA GLY A 289 48.88 1.91 -25.15
C GLY A 289 48.69 3.28 -24.48
N ALA A 290 49.27 4.35 -25.04
CA ALA A 290 49.07 5.72 -24.56
C ALA A 290 48.71 6.65 -25.72
N ILE A 291 47.80 7.59 -25.45
CA ILE A 291 47.46 8.70 -26.35
C ILE A 291 47.97 9.96 -25.67
N SER A 292 49.00 10.59 -26.24
CA SER A 292 49.54 11.86 -25.72
C SER A 292 48.66 13.03 -26.17
N SER A 293 48.75 14.17 -25.45
CA SER A 293 48.09 15.41 -25.87
C SER A 293 48.55 15.83 -27.26
N ASP A 294 49.84 15.70 -27.56
CA ASP A 294 50.40 16.07 -28.87
C ASP A 294 49.79 15.22 -29.99
N ALA A 295 49.59 13.91 -29.76
CA ALA A 295 48.95 13.03 -30.73
C ALA A 295 47.49 13.39 -31.03
N ILE A 296 46.80 14.07 -30.10
CA ILE A 296 45.42 14.57 -30.33
C ILE A 296 45.45 15.88 -31.11
N ILE A 297 46.48 16.71 -30.93
CA ILE A 297 46.64 17.98 -31.66
C ILE A 297 47.00 17.71 -33.13
N ASP A 298 47.76 16.65 -33.39
CA ASP A 298 48.17 16.24 -34.75
C ASP A 298 47.07 15.52 -35.56
N LEU A 299 45.93 15.17 -34.94
CA LEU A 299 44.78 14.48 -35.56
C LEU A 299 43.83 15.46 -36.27
#